data_AF-A0A094JMD3-F1
#
_entry.id   AF-A0A094JMD3-F1
#
_cell.length_a   1.000
_cell.length_b   1.000
_cell.length_c   1.000
_cell.angle_alpha   90.00
_cell.angle_beta   90.00
_cell.angle_gamma   90.00
#
_symmetry.space_group_name_H-M   'P 1'
#
loop_
_entity.id
_entity.type
_entity.pdbx_description
1 polymer ?
#
loop_
_entity_poly.entity_id
_entity_poly.type
_entity_poly.pdbx_seq_one_letter_code
_entity_poly.pdbx_strand_id
1 'polypeptide(L)'
;MNLVILLTVLLVLFLAFMHLLAPSRSKLQKASGKARNPYHAVSITSDGKCCDAAAAIEGKRYLSADAPTLPLKHCNEDFCHCRYLHFEDRRVPGSDRRLDYGITHDLYGAFGEVNRRKKPRGRRVSDKIVIHGS
;
A
#
# COMPACT_ATOMS: atom_id res chain seq x y z
N MET A 1 0.67 -40.58 43.05
CA MET A 1 -0.21 -40.66 41.86
C MET A 1 -0.93 -39.36 41.58
N ASN A 2 -1.53 -38.70 42.57
CA ASN A 2 -2.27 -37.44 42.38
C ASN A 2 -1.41 -36.29 41.85
N LEU A 3 -0.15 -36.15 42.32
CA LEU A 3 0.76 -35.09 41.85
C LEU A 3 1.14 -35.27 40.37
N VAL A 4 1.40 -36.51 39.94
CA VAL A 4 1.75 -36.83 38.55
C VAL A 4 0.57 -36.56 37.63
N ILE A 5 -0.65 -36.89 38.05
CA ILE A 5 -1.89 -36.62 37.31
C ILE A 5 -2.13 -35.10 37.18
N LEU A 6 -1.86 -34.33 38.24
CA LEU A 6 -2.00 -32.87 38.18
C LEU A 6 -1.00 -32.25 37.20
N LEU A 7 0.26 -32.71 37.21
CA LEU A 7 1.29 -32.22 36.28
C LEU A 7 0.98 -32.58 34.83
N THR A 8 0.45 -33.77 34.55
CA THR A 8 0.07 -34.16 33.18
C THR A 8 -1.14 -33.37 32.68
N VAL A 9 -2.15 -33.14 33.54
CA VAL A 9 -3.31 -32.31 33.18
C VAL A 9 -2.90 -30.87 32.91
N LEU A 10 -2.05 -30.28 33.75
CA LEU A 10 -1.55 -28.91 33.55
C LEU A 10 -0.71 -28.79 32.26
N LEU A 11 0.15 -29.77 31.97
CA LEU A 11 0.93 -29.81 30.74
C LEU A 11 0.02 -29.86 29.50
N VAL A 12 -1.00 -30.72 29.51
CA VAL A 12 -1.94 -30.87 28.39
C VAL A 12 -2.76 -29.59 28.19
N LEU A 13 -3.23 -28.96 29.27
CA LEU A 13 -3.94 -27.68 29.20
C LEU A 13 -3.04 -26.55 28.68
N PHE A 14 -1.79 -26.50 29.11
CA PHE A 14 -0.82 -25.51 28.63
C PHE A 14 -0.49 -25.70 27.14
N LEU A 15 -0.27 -26.95 26.69
CA LEU A 15 -0.02 -27.25 25.28
C LEU A 15 -1.24 -26.95 24.41
N ALA A 16 -2.45 -27.24 24.88
CA ALA A 16 -3.69 -26.89 24.20
C ALA A 16 -3.86 -25.37 24.10
N PHE A 17 -3.60 -24.63 25.19
CA PHE A 17 -3.64 -23.18 25.22
C PHE A 17 -2.63 -22.55 24.25
N MET A 18 -1.40 -23.07 24.21
CA MET A 18 -0.38 -22.62 23.26
C MET A 18 -0.75 -22.92 21.80
N HIS A 19 -1.45 -24.01 21.52
CA HIS A 19 -1.99 -24.30 20.19
C HIS A 19 -3.21 -23.43 19.83
N LEU A 20 -4.05 -23.09 20.79
CA LEU A 20 -5.24 -22.24 20.60
C LEU A 20 -4.88 -20.76 20.45
N LEU A 21 -3.81 -20.31 21.11
CA LEU A 21 -3.28 -18.94 20.98
C LEU A 21 -2.21 -18.81 19.91
N ALA A 22 -1.82 -19.90 19.25
CA ALA A 22 -0.96 -19.82 18.08
C ALA A 22 -1.68 -18.97 17.03
N PRO A 23 -1.21 -17.75 16.71
CA PRO A 23 -1.82 -16.96 15.67
C PRO A 23 -1.69 -17.77 14.40
N SER A 24 -2.83 -18.17 13.85
CA SER A 24 -2.91 -18.79 12.55
C SER A 24 -2.21 -17.85 11.56
N ARG A 25 -0.96 -18.15 11.20
CA ARG A 25 -0.30 -17.62 10.00
C ARG A 25 -0.97 -18.23 8.76
N SER A 26 -2.30 -18.31 8.77
CA SER A 26 -3.10 -18.58 7.59
C SER A 26 -2.88 -17.40 6.68
N LYS A 27 -2.01 -17.61 5.71
CA LYS A 27 -2.05 -17.05 4.36
C LYS A 27 -2.99 -15.85 4.26
N LEU A 28 -2.46 -14.67 4.59
CA LEU A 28 -2.89 -13.37 4.05
C LEU A 28 -2.55 -13.30 2.54
N GLN A 29 -2.84 -14.39 1.83
CA GLN A 29 -2.68 -14.53 0.41
C GLN A 29 -3.93 -15.24 -0.10
N LYS A 30 -4.60 -14.53 -1.00
CA LYS A 30 -5.49 -15.06 -2.04
C LYS A 30 -6.97 -15.17 -1.67
N ALA A 31 -7.60 -14.00 -1.52
CA ALA A 31 -8.93 -13.76 -2.06
C ALA A 31 -8.88 -12.52 -2.96
N SER A 32 -8.25 -12.67 -4.12
CA SER A 32 -8.35 -11.71 -5.24
C SER A 32 -9.74 -11.83 -5.88
N GLY A 33 -10.77 -11.48 -5.13
CA GLY A 33 -12.02 -11.00 -5.71
C GLY A 33 -11.75 -9.55 -6.12
N LYS A 34 -11.37 -9.35 -7.38
CA LYS A 34 -10.86 -8.09 -7.94
C LYS A 34 -11.95 -7.01 -7.91
N ALA A 35 -12.21 -6.41 -6.76
CA ALA A 35 -12.56 -4.99 -6.75
C ALA A 35 -11.37 -4.32 -7.44
N ARG A 36 -11.57 -3.81 -8.66
CA ARG A 36 -10.51 -3.19 -9.46
C ARG A 36 -10.07 -1.95 -8.70
N ASN A 37 -9.11 -2.07 -7.79
CA ASN A 37 -8.56 -0.89 -7.12
C ASN A 37 -7.94 -0.04 -8.23
N PRO A 38 -8.51 1.14 -8.55
CA PRO A 38 -8.04 1.94 -9.67
C PRO A 38 -6.63 2.50 -9.40
N TYR A 39 -6.15 2.40 -8.16
CA TYR A 39 -4.87 2.93 -7.71
C TYR A 39 -3.75 1.89 -7.65
N HIS A 40 -3.93 0.71 -8.24
CA HIS A 40 -2.84 -0.25 -8.39
C HIS A 40 -1.77 0.26 -9.37
N ALA A 41 -0.52 -0.06 -9.09
CA ALA A 41 0.61 0.37 -9.90
C ALA A 41 1.14 -0.77 -10.76
N VAL A 42 1.80 -0.42 -11.86
CA VAL A 42 2.51 -1.37 -12.74
C VAL A 42 3.90 -0.85 -13.08
N SER A 43 4.86 -1.74 -13.25
CA SER A 43 6.13 -1.42 -13.91
C SER A 43 6.33 -2.33 -15.11
N ILE A 44 7.17 -1.91 -16.05
CA ILE A 44 7.60 -2.79 -17.14
C ILE A 44 8.90 -3.45 -16.70
N THR A 45 9.01 -4.76 -16.89
CA THR A 45 10.23 -5.53 -16.61
C THR A 45 10.83 -6.06 -17.91
N SER A 46 12.16 -6.11 -17.90
CA SER A 46 13.06 -6.31 -19.03
C SER A 46 13.72 -7.70 -18.99
N ASP A 47 13.04 -8.73 -18.50
CA ASP A 47 13.65 -10.04 -18.37
C ASP A 47 13.63 -10.83 -19.69
N GLY A 48 14.82 -11.12 -20.21
CA GLY A 48 15.01 -11.78 -21.51
C GLY A 48 15.21 -10.77 -22.64
N LYS A 49 14.70 -11.06 -23.85
CA LYS A 49 14.80 -10.17 -25.01
C LYS A 49 13.80 -9.03 -24.89
N CYS A 50 14.22 -7.95 -24.25
CA CYS A 50 13.43 -6.75 -24.07
C CYS A 50 14.06 -5.58 -24.83
N CYS A 51 13.21 -4.68 -25.32
CA CYS A 51 13.68 -3.55 -26.11
C CYS A 51 14.39 -2.49 -25.25
N ASP A 52 15.26 -1.70 -25.87
CA ASP A 52 15.99 -0.60 -25.21
C ASP A 52 15.04 0.41 -24.55
N ALA A 53 13.86 0.62 -25.16
CA ALA A 53 12.83 1.49 -24.60
C ALA A 53 12.33 1.00 -23.22
N ALA A 54 12.30 -0.32 -22.98
CA ALA A 54 11.93 -0.88 -21.69
C ALA A 54 13.05 -0.71 -20.65
N ALA A 55 14.31 -0.86 -21.06
CA ALA A 55 15.47 -0.59 -20.20
C ALA A 55 15.51 0.90 -19.77
N ALA A 56 15.19 1.82 -20.67
CA ALA A 56 15.17 3.27 -20.38
C ALA A 56 14.11 3.69 -19.33
N ILE A 57 13.08 2.87 -19.13
CA ILE A 57 12.01 3.12 -18.16
C ILE A 57 11.99 2.09 -17.02
N GLU A 58 13.02 1.26 -16.92
CA GLU A 58 13.14 0.26 -15.88
C GLU A 58 13.12 0.91 -14.48
N GLY A 59 12.50 0.24 -13.52
CA GLY A 59 12.32 0.75 -12.17
C GLY A 59 11.25 1.85 -12.01
N LYS A 60 10.74 2.43 -13.10
CA LYS A 60 9.61 3.38 -13.04
C LYS A 60 8.30 2.63 -12.80
N ARG A 61 7.46 3.19 -11.92
CA ARG A 61 6.11 2.70 -11.65
C ARG A 61 5.10 3.69 -12.20
N TYR A 62 4.12 3.16 -12.90
CA TYR A 62 2.99 3.89 -13.43
C TYR A 62 1.74 3.49 -12.67
N LEU A 63 0.77 4.39 -12.61
CA LEU A 63 -0.59 3.97 -12.31
C LEU A 63 -1.04 3.05 -13.45
N SER A 64 -1.82 2.02 -13.14
CA SER A 64 -2.29 1.10 -14.18
C SER A 64 -3.01 1.79 -15.34
N ALA A 65 -3.68 2.91 -15.06
CA ALA A 65 -4.39 3.71 -16.06
C ALA A 65 -3.46 4.56 -16.95
N ASP A 66 -2.27 4.92 -16.45
CA ASP A 66 -1.33 5.82 -17.12
C ASP A 66 -0.13 5.07 -17.73
N ALA A 67 -0.12 3.73 -17.59
CA ALA A 67 0.97 2.91 -18.06
C ALA A 67 1.06 2.94 -19.60
N PRO A 68 2.26 3.06 -20.18
CA PRO A 68 2.42 2.99 -21.63
C PRO A 68 2.02 1.60 -22.12
N THR A 69 1.30 1.54 -23.24
CA THR A 69 0.88 0.28 -23.86
C THR A 69 2.09 -0.52 -24.34
N LEU A 70 2.03 -1.84 -24.16
CA LEU A 70 2.99 -2.76 -24.75
C LEU A 70 2.45 -3.28 -26.11
N PRO A 71 3.27 -3.38 -27.16
CA PRO A 71 4.69 -3.01 -27.22
C PRO A 71 4.93 -1.48 -27.18
N LEU A 72 6.07 -1.07 -26.64
CA LEU A 72 6.44 0.35 -26.52
C LEU A 72 6.61 0.98 -27.92
N LYS A 73 6.30 2.28 -28.05
CA LYS A 73 6.37 3.03 -29.33
C LYS A 73 7.73 2.99 -30.03
N HIS A 74 8.80 2.65 -29.32
CA HIS A 74 10.16 2.52 -29.85
C HIS A 74 10.76 1.14 -29.52
N CYS A 75 9.96 0.09 -29.74
CA CYS A 75 10.44 -1.28 -29.60
C CYS A 75 11.35 -1.64 -30.78
N ASN A 76 12.62 -1.94 -30.49
CA ASN A 76 13.63 -2.34 -31.49
C ASN A 76 13.73 -3.86 -31.70
N GLU A 77 12.88 -4.64 -31.02
CA GLU A 77 12.94 -6.11 -31.02
C GLU A 77 11.83 -6.74 -31.87
N ASP A 78 12.19 -7.73 -32.69
CA ASP A 78 11.25 -8.51 -33.52
C ASP A 78 10.32 -9.39 -32.65
N PHE A 79 10.87 -9.95 -31.57
CA PHE A 79 10.14 -10.78 -30.60
C PHE A 79 10.34 -10.21 -29.19
N CYS A 80 9.56 -9.18 -28.87
CA CYS A 80 9.66 -8.48 -27.59
C CYS A 80 8.97 -9.24 -26.44
N HIS A 81 9.71 -9.48 -25.35
CA HIS A 81 9.20 -10.16 -24.15
C HIS A 81 8.84 -9.23 -22.99
N CYS A 82 8.68 -7.92 -23.25
CA CYS A 82 8.30 -6.97 -22.20
C CYS A 82 6.95 -7.34 -21.57
N ARG A 83 6.87 -7.25 -20.24
CA ARG A 83 5.63 -7.51 -19.49
C ARG A 83 5.40 -6.49 -18.39
N TYR A 84 4.15 -6.38 -17.97
CA TYR A 84 3.79 -5.63 -16.77
C TYR A 84 4.01 -6.47 -15.52
N LEU A 85 4.70 -5.90 -14.56
CA LEU A 85 4.73 -6.34 -13.18
C LEU A 85 3.73 -5.50 -12.39
N HIS A 86 2.72 -6.16 -11.83
CA HIS A 86 1.67 -5.49 -11.05
C HIS A 86 2.06 -5.34 -9.58
N PHE A 87 1.70 -4.20 -9.00
CA PHE A 87 1.85 -3.88 -7.59
C PHE A 87 0.50 -3.46 -7.02
N GLU A 88 0.12 -4.07 -5.90
CA GLU A 88 -1.06 -3.68 -5.16
C GLU A 88 -0.90 -2.26 -4.58
N ASP A 89 -2.04 -1.59 -4.36
CA ASP A 89 -2.04 -0.33 -3.63
C ASP A 89 -1.54 -0.58 -2.20
N ARG A 90 -0.52 0.17 -1.79
CA ARG A 90 0.09 0.07 -0.45
C ARG A 90 -0.78 0.67 0.66
N ARG A 91 -1.86 1.37 0.32
CA ARG A 91 -2.78 1.96 1.29
C ARG A 91 -3.58 0.84 1.94
N VAL A 92 -3.52 0.76 3.27
CA VAL A 92 -4.38 -0.14 4.03
C VAL A 92 -5.77 0.50 4.11
N PRO A 93 -6.83 -0.15 3.60
CA PRO A 93 -8.19 0.37 3.73
C PRO A 93 -8.54 0.62 5.20
N GLY A 94 -9.12 1.78 5.51
CA GLY A 94 -9.46 2.17 6.89
C GLY A 94 -8.28 2.64 7.75
N SER A 95 -7.03 2.47 7.30
CA SER A 95 -5.83 3.01 7.96
C SER A 95 -5.52 4.42 7.45
N ASP A 96 -6.51 5.33 7.49
CA ASP A 96 -6.17 6.73 7.28
C ASP A 96 -5.43 7.24 8.52
N ARG A 97 -4.10 7.33 8.39
CA ARG A 97 -3.19 7.86 9.41
C ARG A 97 -3.54 9.29 9.84
N ARG A 98 -4.46 9.96 9.14
CA ARG A 98 -4.99 11.28 9.49
C ARG A 98 -6.09 11.23 10.56
N LEU A 99 -6.69 10.07 10.81
CA LEU A 99 -7.79 9.93 11.77
C LEU A 99 -7.30 9.63 13.19
N ASP A 100 -6.18 8.91 13.36
CA ASP A 100 -5.78 8.33 14.66
C ASP A 100 -5.03 9.30 15.61
N TYR A 101 -4.44 10.38 15.08
CA TYR A 101 -3.69 11.37 15.89
C TYR A 101 -4.35 12.75 15.95
N GLY A 102 -5.60 12.85 15.49
CA GLY A 102 -6.36 14.08 15.57
C GLY A 102 -6.91 14.27 16.97
N ILE A 103 -6.12 14.86 17.89
CA ILE A 103 -6.72 15.90 18.75
C ILE A 103 -7.49 16.78 17.76
N THR A 104 -8.82 16.81 17.90
CA THR A 104 -9.67 17.48 16.92
C THR A 104 -9.09 18.87 16.68
N HIS A 105 -9.00 19.27 15.42
CA HIS A 105 -8.58 20.63 15.07
C HIS A 105 -9.28 21.69 15.94
N ASP A 106 -10.51 21.38 16.35
CA ASP A 106 -11.38 22.18 17.20
C ASP A 106 -10.89 22.34 18.65
N LEU A 107 -10.04 21.45 19.15
CA LEU A 107 -9.42 21.55 20.49
C LEU A 107 -8.06 22.25 20.47
N TYR A 108 -7.47 22.51 19.31
CA TYR A 108 -6.19 23.23 19.21
C TYR A 108 -6.37 24.68 19.69
N GLY A 109 -5.72 25.05 20.79
CA GLY A 109 -5.89 26.36 21.43
C GLY A 109 -6.84 26.39 22.63
N ALA A 110 -7.53 25.28 22.95
CA ALA A 110 -8.38 25.18 24.14
C ALA A 110 -7.63 25.42 25.46
N PHE A 111 -6.32 25.17 25.49
CA PHE A 111 -5.43 25.40 26.63
C PHE A 111 -4.60 26.70 26.51
N GLY A 112 -5.04 27.65 25.68
CA GLY A 112 -4.37 28.95 25.50
C GLY A 112 -3.22 28.97 24.48
N GLU A 113 -3.07 27.90 23.71
CA GLU A 113 -2.04 27.79 22.68
C GLU A 113 -2.41 28.64 21.46
N VAL A 114 -1.55 29.60 21.11
CA VAL A 114 -1.77 30.45 19.95
C VAL A 114 -1.16 29.79 18.71
N ASN A 115 -1.97 29.60 17.67
CA ASN A 115 -1.48 29.15 16.38
C ASN A 115 -0.50 30.16 15.79
N ARG A 116 0.80 29.86 15.83
CA ARG A 116 1.86 30.74 15.28
C ARG A 116 1.93 30.75 13.76
N ARG A 117 1.03 30.04 13.07
CA ARG A 117 1.00 29.98 11.61
C ARG A 117 0.36 31.25 11.06
N LYS A 118 1.16 32.08 10.38
CA LYS A 118 0.70 33.31 9.71
C LYS A 118 -0.30 33.11 8.57
N LYS A 119 -0.41 31.88 8.02
CA LYS A 119 -1.32 31.54 6.92
C LYS A 119 -2.15 30.31 7.30
N PRO A 120 -3.47 30.31 7.04
CA PRO A 120 -4.33 29.17 7.35
C PRO A 120 -3.89 27.92 6.57
N ARG A 121 -4.23 26.74 7.10
CA ARG A 121 -3.98 25.45 6.44
C ARG A 121 -4.52 25.46 5.01
N GLY A 122 -3.75 24.90 4.07
CA GLY A 122 -4.17 24.75 2.68
C GLY A 122 -3.01 24.63 1.70
N ARG A 123 -3.36 24.54 0.41
CA ARG A 123 -2.42 24.58 -0.74
C ARG A 123 -1.43 25.73 -0.60
N ARG A 124 -0.22 25.56 -1.16
CA ARG A 124 0.66 26.71 -1.35
C ARG A 124 -0.08 27.72 -2.22
N VAL A 125 0.15 29.01 -1.99
CA VAL A 125 -0.51 30.08 -2.76
C VAL A 125 -0.27 29.91 -4.26
N SER A 126 0.89 29.36 -4.64
CA SER A 126 1.29 29.00 -6.01
C SER A 126 0.45 27.91 -6.67
N ASP A 127 -0.18 27.05 -5.88
CA ASP A 127 -0.83 25.84 -6.39
C ASP A 127 -2.32 26.10 -6.68
N LYS A 128 -2.81 27.32 -6.49
CA LYS A 128 -4.21 27.66 -6.84
C LYS A 128 -4.38 27.48 -8.35
N ILE A 129 -5.30 26.58 -8.73
CA ILE A 129 -5.67 26.39 -10.14
C ILE A 129 -6.36 27.69 -10.56
N VAL A 130 -5.70 28.47 -11.43
CA VAL A 130 -6.33 29.56 -12.15
C VAL A 130 -7.24 28.90 -13.17
N ILE A 131 -8.54 28.89 -12.89
CA ILE A 131 -9.52 28.48 -13.89
C ILE A 131 -9.57 29.63 -14.90
N HIS A 132 -8.92 29.46 -16.05
CA HIS A 132 -9.13 30.36 -17.18
C HIS A 132 -10.54 30.08 -17.70
N GLY A 133 -11.47 30.98 -17.37
CA GLY A 133 -12.82 30.96 -17.90
C GLY A 133 -12.81 31.23 -19.39
N SER A 134 -13.53 30.36 -20.10
CA SER A 134 -14.02 30.48 -21.48
C SER A 134 -14.96 31.67 -21.65
#